data_AF-A0A830F8Z9-F1
#
_entry.id   AF-A0A830F8Z9-F1
#
_cell.length_a   1.000
_cell.length_b   1.000
_cell.length_c   1.000
_cell.angle_alpha   90.00
_cell.angle_beta   90.00
_cell.angle_gamma   90.00
#
_symmetry.space_group_name_H-M   'P 1'
#
loop_
_entity.id
_entity.type
_entity.pdbx_description
1 polymer ?
#
loop_
_entity_poly.entity_id
_entity_poly.type
_entity_poly.pdbx_seq_one_letter_code
_entity_poly.pdbx_strand_id
1 'polypeptide(L)'
;MSFATGGRRVVFTIYGAAVAIAGLFGYALGYVIQPNLLDGHVGSLGPVTFALTPLNLAIYGMVMVGAMLGVLLLLVSYVSRFDDATPVEVE
;
A
#
# COMPACT_ATOMS: atom_id res chain seq x y z
N MET A 1 -5.78 -26.15 -17.54
CA MET A 1 -5.09 -25.04 -16.85
C MET A 1 -6.10 -24.34 -15.96
N SER A 2 -5.95 -24.43 -14.63
CA SER A 2 -6.95 -23.94 -13.67
C SER A 2 -6.99 -22.41 -13.61
N PHE A 3 -8.03 -21.80 -14.18
CA PHE A 3 -8.19 -20.34 -14.19
C PHE A 3 -8.57 -19.74 -12.81
N ALA A 4 -8.91 -20.57 -11.82
CA ALA A 4 -9.21 -20.13 -10.46
C ALA A 4 -8.00 -19.46 -9.76
N THR A 5 -6.76 -19.75 -10.18
CA THR A 5 -5.54 -19.15 -9.61
C THR A 5 -5.21 -17.76 -10.18
N GLY A 6 -5.84 -17.37 -11.30
CA GLY A 6 -5.51 -16.14 -12.03
C GLY A 6 -5.85 -14.87 -11.26
N GLY A 7 -7.10 -14.74 -10.78
CA GLY A 7 -7.58 -13.52 -10.12
C GLY A 7 -6.78 -13.16 -8.87
N ARG A 8 -6.56 -14.12 -7.96
CA ARG A 8 -5.79 -13.90 -6.74
C ARG A 8 -4.35 -13.47 -7.04
N ARG A 9 -3.70 -14.08 -8.04
CA ARG A 9 -2.33 -13.75 -8.42
C ARG A 9 -2.24 -12.35 -9.05
N VAL A 10 -3.22 -11.96 -9.86
CA VAL A 10 -3.31 -10.62 -10.46
C VAL A 10 -3.44 -9.55 -9.37
N VAL A 11 -4.32 -9.76 -8.40
CA VAL A 11 -4.50 -8.81 -7.27
C VAL A 11 -3.21 -8.63 -6.48
N PHE A 12 -2.53 -9.71 -6.10
CA PHE A 12 -1.26 -9.61 -5.39
C PHE A 12 -0.16 -8.96 -6.22
N THR A 13 -0.15 -9.17 -7.53
CA THR A 13 0.83 -8.54 -8.45
C THR A 13 0.60 -7.04 -8.52
N ILE A 14 -0.64 -6.59 -8.69
CA ILE A 14 -0.99 -5.16 -8.73
C ILE A 14 -0.71 -4.51 -7.37
N TYR A 15 -1.08 -5.16 -6.28
CA TYR A 15 -0.78 -4.70 -4.92
C TYR A 15 0.73 -4.50 -4.73
N GLY A 16 1.53 -5.51 -5.06
CA GLY A 16 2.99 -5.43 -4.97
C GLY A 16 3.59 -4.33 -5.85
N ALA A 17 3.08 -4.17 -7.08
CA ALA A 17 3.51 -3.11 -7.99
C ALA A 17 3.19 -1.71 -7.43
N ALA A 18 1.98 -1.50 -6.90
CA ALA A 18 1.59 -0.22 -6.30
C ALA A 18 2.46 0.13 -5.09
N VAL A 19 2.75 -0.84 -4.22
CA VAL A 19 3.63 -0.65 -3.07
C VAL A 19 5.06 -0.33 -3.50
N ALA A 20 5.59 -1.05 -4.51
CA ALA A 20 6.92 -0.78 -5.05
C ALA A 20 7.02 0.63 -5.67
N ILE A 21 6.00 1.06 -6.42
CA ILE A 21 5.95 2.41 -7.01
C ILE A 21 5.90 3.47 -5.91
N ALA A 22 5.11 3.25 -4.85
CA ALA A 22 5.06 4.16 -3.71
C ALA A 22 6.42 4.31 -3.01
N GLY A 23 7.14 3.21 -2.83
CA GLY A 23 8.51 3.22 -2.30
C GLY A 23 9.48 3.96 -3.21
N LEU A 24 9.42 3.72 -4.51
CA LEU A 24 10.24 4.41 -5.50
C LEU A 24 9.97 5.92 -5.49
N PHE A 25 8.70 6.33 -5.39
CA PHE A 25 8.32 7.74 -5.28
C PHE A 25 8.85 8.36 -3.98
N GLY A 26 8.70 7.70 -2.84
CA GLY A 26 9.24 8.17 -1.57
C GLY A 26 10.77 8.32 -1.60
N TYR A 27 11.45 7.36 -2.21
CA TYR A 27 12.90 7.43 -2.43
C TYR A 27 13.30 8.61 -3.31
N ALA A 28 12.62 8.78 -4.45
CA ALA A 28 12.86 9.87 -5.39
C ALA A 28 12.62 11.23 -4.71
N LEU A 29 11.56 11.37 -3.92
CA LEU A 29 11.30 12.58 -3.14
C LEU A 29 12.44 12.88 -2.17
N GLY A 30 12.92 11.89 -1.41
CA GLY A 30 14.04 12.14 -0.51
C GLY A 30 15.37 12.41 -1.21
N TYR A 31 15.55 11.94 -2.45
CA TYR A 31 16.74 12.24 -3.24
C TYR A 31 16.68 13.65 -3.87
N VAL A 32 15.51 14.05 -4.38
CA VAL A 32 15.29 15.35 -5.03
C VAL A 32 15.25 16.47 -3.99
N ILE A 33 14.63 16.22 -2.84
CA ILE A 33 14.60 17.17 -1.73
C ILE A 33 15.96 17.07 -1.03
N GLN A 34 16.92 17.91 -1.44
CA GLN A 34 18.28 17.90 -0.89
C GLN A 34 18.26 17.89 0.65
N PRO A 35 19.06 17.03 1.31
CA PRO A 35 19.10 16.95 2.77
C PRO A 35 19.47 18.28 3.43
N ASN A 36 20.26 19.12 2.76
CA ASN A 36 20.65 20.45 3.24
C ASN A 36 19.46 21.44 3.34
N LEU A 37 18.36 21.21 2.61
CA LEU A 37 17.12 22.02 2.74
C LEU A 37 16.26 21.57 3.92
N LEU A 38 16.49 20.35 4.41
CA LEU A 38 15.73 19.71 5.48
C LEU A 38 16.56 19.55 6.77
N ASP A 39 17.75 20.16 6.86
CA ASP A 39 18.54 20.17 8.09
C ASP A 39 17.67 20.75 9.24
N GLY A 40 17.22 19.86 10.13
CA GLY A 40 16.33 20.17 11.25
C GLY A 40 14.85 19.77 11.09
N HIS A 41 14.41 19.33 9.92
CA HIS A 41 13.04 18.84 9.72
C HIS A 41 12.96 17.33 9.96
N VAL A 42 12.04 16.94 10.83
CA VAL A 42 11.71 15.54 11.13
C VAL A 42 10.31 15.24 10.64
N GLY A 43 10.15 14.06 10.05
CA GLY A 43 8.84 13.52 9.74
C GLY A 43 8.25 12.98 11.02
N SER A 44 6.97 13.24 11.28
CA SER A 44 6.26 12.67 12.43
C SER A 44 5.13 11.77 11.97
N LEU A 45 5.01 10.62 12.60
CA LEU A 45 3.96 9.64 12.37
C LEU A 45 3.34 9.29 13.72
N GLY A 46 2.36 10.09 14.12
CA GLY A 46 1.84 10.07 15.49
C GLY A 46 2.97 10.37 16.50
N PRO A 47 3.23 9.52 17.49
CA PRO A 47 4.26 9.75 18.51
C PRO A 47 5.69 9.47 18.02
N VAL A 48 5.88 8.89 16.83
CA VAL A 48 7.19 8.49 16.31
C VAL A 48 7.73 9.58 15.37
N THR A 49 8.96 10.02 15.60
CA THR A 49 9.68 10.93 14.71
C THR A 49 10.78 10.21 13.96
N PHE A 50 11.03 10.60 12.71
CA PHE A 50 12.07 10.02 11.87
C PHE A 50 12.71 11.08 10.97
N ALA A 51 13.98 10.88 10.63
CA ALA A 51 14.68 11.76 9.69
C ALA A 51 14.11 11.60 8.27
N LEU A 52 13.97 12.68 7.51
CA LEU A 52 13.52 12.66 6.11
C LEU A 52 14.64 12.18 5.17
N THR A 53 15.18 10.99 5.41
CA THR A 53 16.14 10.35 4.50
C THR A 53 15.41 9.69 3.32
N PRO A 54 16.04 9.55 2.14
CA PRO A 54 15.46 8.85 1.01
C PRO A 54 14.96 7.45 1.36
N LEU A 55 15.74 6.72 2.17
CA LEU A 55 15.38 5.39 2.63
C LEU A 55 14.15 5.40 3.56
N ASN A 56 14.10 6.34 4.51
CA ASN A 56 12.97 6.44 5.44
C ASN A 56 11.68 6.83 4.70
N LEU A 57 11.75 7.74 3.74
CA LEU A 57 10.61 8.14 2.92
C LEU A 57 10.12 7.01 1.99
N ALA A 58 11.04 6.21 1.44
CA ALA A 58 10.69 5.02 0.68
C ALA A 58 9.93 4.01 1.55
N ILE A 59 10.47 3.70 2.73
CA ILE A 59 9.83 2.77 3.68
C ILE A 59 8.48 3.32 4.14
N TYR A 60 8.42 4.60 4.47
CA TYR A 60 7.18 5.28 4.85
C TYR A 60 6.10 5.14 3.77
N GLY A 61 6.44 5.42 2.50
CA GLY A 61 5.53 5.28 1.37
C GLY A 61 5.05 3.83 1.21
N MET A 62 5.97 2.86 1.27
CA MET A 62 5.61 1.43 1.16
C MET A 62 4.69 0.99 2.30
N VAL A 63 4.98 1.38 3.53
CA VAL A 63 4.19 1.00 4.71
C VAL A 63 2.81 1.65 4.65
N MET A 64 2.72 2.95 4.36
CA MET A 64 1.44 3.67 4.31
C MET A 64 0.54 3.17 3.18
N VAL A 65 1.06 3.09 1.96
CA VAL A 65 0.28 2.62 0.81
C VAL A 65 -0.05 1.14 0.97
N GLY A 66 0.92 0.32 1.39
CA GLY A 66 0.71 -1.10 1.64
C GLY A 66 -0.33 -1.37 2.72
N ALA A 67 -0.29 -0.64 3.83
CA ALA A 67 -1.29 -0.76 4.90
C ALA A 67 -2.67 -0.30 4.42
N MET A 68 -2.77 0.86 3.77
CA MET A 68 -4.06 1.39 3.30
C MET A 68 -4.70 0.45 2.27
N LEU A 69 -3.96 0.02 1.25
CA LEU A 69 -4.44 -0.95 0.28
C LEU A 69 -4.76 -2.31 0.93
N GLY A 70 -3.93 -2.74 1.89
CA GLY A 70 -4.13 -3.98 2.62
C GLY A 70 -5.43 -3.97 3.44
N VAL A 71 -5.71 -2.87 4.14
CA VAL A 71 -6.96 -2.67 4.87
C VAL A 71 -8.16 -2.70 3.93
N LEU A 72 -8.09 -2.02 2.78
CA LEU A 72 -9.16 -2.05 1.79
C LEU A 72 -9.39 -3.46 1.22
N LEU A 73 -8.32 -4.17 0.89
CA LEU A 73 -8.39 -5.57 0.43
C LEU A 73 -9.01 -6.48 1.48
N LEU A 74 -8.61 -6.33 2.75
CA LEU A 74 -9.19 -7.07 3.87
C LEU A 74 -10.67 -6.74 4.02
N LEU A 75 -11.05 -5.46 3.93
CA LEU A 75 -12.44 -5.03 4.04
C LEU A 75 -13.30 -5.62 2.91
N VAL A 76 -12.82 -5.57 1.67
CA VAL A 76 -13.51 -6.19 0.53
C VAL A 76 -13.65 -7.69 0.73
N SER A 77 -12.59 -8.38 1.16
CA SER A 77 -12.65 -9.83 1.44
C SER A 77 -13.60 -10.17 2.59
N TYR A 78 -13.73 -9.26 3.55
CA TYR A 78 -14.64 -9.40 4.68
C TYR A 78 -16.10 -9.16 4.26
N VAL A 79 -16.37 -8.21 3.37
CA VAL A 79 -17.73 -7.93 2.89
C VAL A 79 -18.21 -9.01 1.93
N SER A 80 -17.36 -9.52 1.02
CA SER A 80 -17.80 -10.50 0.00
C SER A 80 -18.36 -11.79 0.61
N ARG A 81 -17.92 -12.16 1.81
CA ARG A 81 -18.42 -13.34 2.53
C ARG A 81 -19.91 -13.23 2.90
N PHE A 82 -20.48 -12.03 2.90
CA PHE A 82 -21.90 -11.80 3.19
C PHE A 82 -22.76 -11.78 1.93
N ASP A 83 -22.20 -11.42 0.76
CA ASP A 83 -22.92 -11.41 -0.52
C ASP A 83 -23.13 -12.82 -1.11
N ASP A 84 -22.25 -13.77 -0.79
CA ASP A 84 -22.38 -15.18 -1.19
C ASP A 84 -23.59 -15.92 -0.55
N ALA A 85 -24.35 -15.26 0.34
CA ALA A 85 -25.43 -15.88 1.12
C ALA A 85 -26.85 -15.72 0.54
N THR A 86 -27.03 -15.02 -0.59
CA THR A 86 -28.35 -14.83 -1.23
C THR A 86 -28.53 -15.74 -2.44
N PRO A 87 -29.34 -16.82 -2.36
CA PRO A 87 -29.75 -17.57 -3.55
C PRO A 87 -30.72 -16.71 -4.35
N VAL A 88 -30.40 -16.49 -5.64
CA VAL A 88 -31.35 -15.88 -6.59
C VAL A 88 -32.38 -16.95 -6.93
N GLU A 89 -33.55 -16.86 -6.32
CA GLU A 89 -34.71 -17.67 -6.70
C GLU A 89 -35.20 -17.18 -8.06
N VAL A 90 -35.05 -18.03 -9.08
CA VAL A 90 -35.47 -17.74 -10.46
C VAL A 90 -36.86 -18.35 -10.63
N GLU A 91 -37.86 -17.49 -10.82
CA GLU A 91 -39.24 -17.88 -11.19
C GLU A 91 -39.33 -18.35 -12.65
#